data_AF-A0A1J3HVC3-F1
#
_entry.id   AF-A0A1J3HVC3-F1
#
_cell.length_a   1.000
_cell.length_b   1.000
_cell.length_c   1.000
_cell.angle_alpha   90.00
_cell.angle_beta   90.00
_cell.angle_gamma   90.00
#
_symmetry.space_group_name_H-M   'P 1'
#
loop_
_entity.id
_entity.type
_entity.pdbx_description
1 polymer ?
#
loop_
_entity_poly.entity_id
_entity_poly.type
_entity_poly.pdbx_seq_one_letter_code
_entity_poly.pdbx_strand_id
1 'polypeptide(L)'
;DESLISLVDNMIEMPNIFQDTGRFVVFQENNEAGKRSRLWDSTDIVDVLTNKSGTEAVEGIFLDASDLTFELNPTVFERMYRLRLLKIHCPTSENHCKVCLPQGLHSLPDELRLLHWERYPLGSLPRNFNPKNLVELNMP
;
A
#
# COMPACT_ATOMS: atom_id res chain seq x y z
N ASP A 1 -8.42 -33.24 0.30
CA ASP A 1 -7.78 -32.16 1.05
C ASP A 1 -7.27 -31.10 0.09
N GLU A 2 -7.83 -29.90 0.14
CA GLU A 2 -7.16 -28.73 -0.45
C GLU A 2 -6.27 -28.09 0.63
N SER A 3 -5.02 -27.83 0.28
CA SER A 3 -4.07 -27.18 1.19
C SER A 3 -4.42 -25.70 1.34
N LEU A 4 -4.32 -25.17 2.57
CA LEU A 4 -4.56 -23.74 2.86
C LEU A 4 -3.52 -22.81 2.22
N ILE A 5 -2.31 -23.34 2.00
CA ILE A 5 -1.20 -22.64 1.37
C ILE A 5 -0.41 -23.62 0.48
N SER A 6 0.15 -23.12 -0.61
CA SER A 6 1.07 -23.85 -1.48
C SER A 6 2.41 -23.11 -1.56
N LEU A 7 3.48 -23.86 -1.81
CA LEU A 7 4.79 -23.30 -2.11
C LEU A 7 5.01 -23.38 -3.62
N VAL A 8 5.13 -22.23 -4.28
CA VAL A 8 5.39 -22.12 -5.72
C VAL A 8 6.56 -21.17 -5.90
N ASP A 9 7.67 -21.63 -6.47
CA ASP A 9 8.87 -20.81 -6.72
C ASP A 9 9.38 -20.00 -5.50
N ASN A 10 9.41 -20.64 -4.33
CA ASN A 10 9.73 -20.03 -3.02
C ASN A 10 8.74 -18.95 -2.54
N MET A 11 7.58 -18.82 -3.19
CA MET A 11 6.47 -18.00 -2.74
C MET A 11 5.43 -18.86 -2.02
N ILE A 12 4.85 -18.30 -0.97
CA ILE A 12 3.64 -18.84 -0.36
C ILE A 12 2.46 -18.32 -1.16
N GLU A 13 1.77 -19.21 -1.85
CA GLU A 13 0.51 -18.92 -2.51
C GLU A 13 -0.66 -19.32 -1.61
N MET A 14 -1.67 -18.45 -1.55
CA MET A 14 -2.93 -18.72 -0.88
C MET A 14 -4.02 -18.85 -1.94
N PRO A 15 -4.84 -19.93 -1.92
CA PRO A 15 -5.95 -20.09 -2.85
C PRO A 15 -6.90 -18.88 -2.86
N ASN A 16 -7.42 -18.53 -4.04
CA ASN A 16 -8.26 -17.35 -4.23
C ASN A 16 -9.47 -17.29 -3.27
N ILE A 17 -10.08 -18.42 -2.94
CA ILE A 17 -11.21 -18.51 -2.00
C ILE A 17 -10.88 -17.91 -0.62
N PHE A 18 -9.67 -18.13 -0.11
CA PHE A 18 -9.26 -17.59 1.20
C PHE A 18 -8.93 -16.11 1.10
N GLN A 19 -8.33 -15.69 -0.02
CA GLN A 19 -8.11 -14.27 -0.28
C GLN A 19 -9.44 -13.51 -0.37
N ASP A 20 -10.43 -14.05 -1.10
CA ASP A 20 -11.78 -13.48 -1.24
C ASP A 20 -12.48 -13.40 0.11
N THR A 21 -12.36 -14.44 0.94
CA THR A 21 -12.91 -14.44 2.29
C THR A 21 -12.26 -13.35 3.15
N GLY A 22 -10.93 -13.21 3.11
CA GLY A 22 -10.22 -12.15 3.83
C GLY A 22 -10.63 -10.74 3.35
N ARG A 23 -10.77 -10.56 2.03
CA ARG A 23 -11.25 -9.32 1.43
C ARG A 23 -12.68 -8.99 1.87
N PHE A 24 -13.56 -9.99 1.90
CA PHE A 24 -14.93 -9.82 2.35
C PHE A 24 -15.00 -9.37 3.81
N VAL A 25 -14.21 -9.98 4.70
CA VAL A 25 -14.15 -9.59 6.12
C VAL A 25 -13.73 -8.12 6.26
N VAL A 26 -12.68 -7.70 5.56
CA VAL A 26 -12.22 -6.32 5.63
C VAL A 26 -13.23 -5.34 5.01
N PHE A 27 -13.93 -5.73 3.95
CA PHE A 27 -15.03 -4.93 3.40
C PHE A 27 -16.15 -4.69 4.44
N GLN A 28 -16.43 -5.65 5.32
CA GLN A 28 -17.43 -5.51 6.38
C GLN A 28 -16.98 -4.64 7.57
N GLU A 29 -15.70 -4.30 7.69
CA GLU A 29 -15.20 -3.45 8.78
C GLU A 29 -15.78 -2.03 8.70
N ASN A 30 -15.89 -1.49 7.49
CA ASN A 30 -16.43 -0.16 7.25
C ASN A 30 -16.88 0.05 5.80
N ASN A 31 -17.95 0.83 5.62
CA ASN A 31 -18.39 1.26 4.29
C ASN A 31 -17.38 2.22 3.64
N GLU A 32 -16.72 3.06 4.42
CA GLU A 32 -15.70 3.98 3.93
C GLU A 32 -14.34 3.27 3.83
N ALA A 33 -13.77 3.22 2.62
CA ALA A 33 -12.50 2.55 2.36
C ALA A 33 -11.39 3.01 3.34
N GLY A 34 -11.21 4.31 3.52
CA GLY A 34 -10.17 4.88 4.39
C GLY A 34 -10.28 4.52 5.87
N LYS A 35 -11.38 3.87 6.30
CA LYS A 35 -11.59 3.37 7.67
C LYS A 35 -11.47 1.84 7.79
N ARG A 36 -11.11 1.14 6.71
CA ARG A 36 -10.83 -0.30 6.71
C ARG A 36 -9.37 -0.56 7.07
N SER A 37 -9.09 -1.75 7.60
CA SER A 37 -7.76 -2.16 8.01
C SER A 37 -6.82 -2.40 6.82
N ARG A 38 -7.36 -2.78 5.66
CA ARG A 38 -6.59 -3.06 4.44
C ARG A 38 -7.28 -2.53 3.20
N LEU A 39 -6.47 -2.09 2.24
CA LEU A 39 -6.91 -1.62 0.93
C LEU A 39 -6.21 -2.41 -0.18
N TRP A 40 -6.98 -2.87 -1.17
CA TRP A 40 -6.50 -3.58 -2.36
C TRP A 40 -7.17 -3.13 -3.67
N ASP A 41 -8.32 -2.44 -3.60
CA ASP A 41 -8.97 -1.90 -4.80
C ASP A 41 -8.28 -0.60 -5.20
N SER A 42 -7.77 -0.54 -6.43
CA SER A 42 -6.98 0.60 -6.89
C SER A 42 -7.77 1.91 -6.92
N THR A 43 -9.09 1.86 -7.20
CA THR A 43 -9.94 3.06 -7.22
C THR A 43 -10.13 3.59 -5.81
N ASP A 44 -10.52 2.72 -4.87
CA ASP A 44 -10.66 3.07 -3.45
C ASP A 44 -9.34 3.64 -2.89
N ILE A 45 -8.20 3.04 -3.23
CA ILE A 45 -6.89 3.50 -2.77
C ILE A 45 -6.57 4.88 -3.32
N VAL A 46 -6.72 5.10 -4.63
CA VAL A 46 -6.43 6.41 -5.24
C VAL A 46 -7.30 7.50 -4.61
N ASP A 47 -8.59 7.22 -4.38
CA ASP A 47 -9.50 8.15 -3.71
C ASP A 47 -9.07 8.42 -2.26
N VAL A 48 -8.69 7.39 -1.51
CA VAL A 48 -8.21 7.51 -0.13
C VAL A 48 -6.94 8.35 -0.04
N LEU A 49 -5.97 8.10 -0.92
CA LEU A 49 -4.69 8.79 -0.93
C LEU A 49 -4.82 10.23 -1.41
N THR A 50 -5.57 10.48 -2.48
CA THR A 50 -5.74 11.82 -3.07
C THR A 50 -6.54 12.73 -2.14
N ASN A 51 -7.60 12.20 -1.50
CA ASN A 51 -8.44 12.97 -0.58
C ASN A 51 -7.90 12.98 0.87
N LYS A 52 -6.80 12.28 1.16
CA LYS A 52 -6.24 12.11 2.52
C LYS A 52 -7.29 11.66 3.54
N SER A 53 -8.16 10.74 3.13
CA SER A 53 -9.26 10.20 3.95
C SER A 53 -8.87 8.93 4.71
N GLY A 54 -7.65 8.42 4.50
CA GLY A 54 -7.11 7.30 5.28
C GLY A 54 -6.98 7.66 6.76
N THR A 55 -7.36 6.72 7.63
CA THR A 55 -7.34 6.89 9.08
C THR A 55 -6.34 5.94 9.75
N GLU A 56 -6.26 5.99 11.08
CA GLU A 56 -5.45 5.07 11.87
C GLU A 56 -5.89 3.61 11.75
N ALA A 57 -7.08 3.35 11.21
CA ALA A 57 -7.54 1.98 10.96
C ALA A 57 -6.68 1.30 9.90
N VAL A 58 -6.17 2.05 8.90
CA VAL A 58 -5.43 1.50 7.77
C VAL A 58 -4.07 0.95 8.25
N GLU A 59 -3.94 -0.37 8.19
CA GLU A 59 -2.70 -1.10 8.52
C GLU A 59 -1.98 -1.61 7.26
N GLY A 60 -2.67 -1.75 6.12
CA GLY A 60 -2.08 -2.25 4.88
C GLY A 60 -2.64 -1.64 3.61
N ILE A 61 -1.77 -1.27 2.68
CA ILE A 61 -2.13 -0.76 1.35
C ILE A 61 -1.38 -1.59 0.30
N PHE A 62 -2.13 -2.18 -0.62
CA PHE A 62 -1.62 -2.92 -1.76
C PHE A 62 -2.20 -2.33 -3.03
N LEU A 63 -1.48 -1.37 -3.63
CA LEU A 63 -1.91 -0.66 -4.82
C LEU A 63 -1.27 -1.30 -6.05
N ASP A 64 -2.12 -1.74 -6.98
CA ASP A 64 -1.72 -1.89 -8.38
C ASP A 64 -1.94 -0.55 -9.09
N ALA A 65 -0.85 0.16 -9.39
CA ALA A 65 -0.85 1.45 -10.06
C ALA A 65 -0.64 1.34 -11.58
N SER A 66 -0.85 0.14 -12.15
CA SER A 66 -0.93 -0.06 -13.60
C SER A 66 -1.94 0.92 -14.21
N ASP A 67 -1.50 1.67 -15.23
CA ASP A 67 -2.33 2.66 -15.94
C ASP A 67 -2.92 3.79 -15.07
N LEU A 68 -2.37 4.00 -13.87
CA LEU A 68 -2.78 5.08 -12.97
C LEU A 68 -1.79 6.25 -12.99
N THR A 69 -2.33 7.47 -13.07
CA THR A 69 -1.58 8.71 -12.92
C THR A 69 -2.25 9.59 -11.88
N PHE A 70 -1.55 9.88 -10.78
CA PHE A 70 -2.04 10.75 -9.72
C PHE A 70 -0.88 11.36 -8.91
N GLU A 71 -1.19 12.44 -8.20
CA GLU A 71 -0.23 13.15 -7.35
C GLU A 71 -0.56 12.93 -5.88
N LEU A 72 0.46 12.64 -5.09
CA LEU A 72 0.35 12.46 -3.66
C LEU A 72 0.70 13.76 -2.94
N ASN A 73 -0.10 14.07 -1.92
CA ASN A 73 0.18 15.18 -1.03
C ASN A 73 1.32 14.82 -0.05
N PRO A 74 2.19 15.76 0.35
CA PRO A 74 3.30 15.47 1.25
C PRO A 74 2.91 14.87 2.61
N THR A 75 1.65 15.08 3.04
CA THR A 75 1.12 14.59 4.31
C THR A 75 0.20 13.38 4.17
N VAL A 76 0.20 12.71 3.02
CA VAL A 76 -0.78 11.66 2.70
C VAL A 76 -0.83 10.53 3.74
N PHE A 77 0.29 10.18 4.37
CA PHE A 77 0.35 9.11 5.37
C PHE A 77 0.25 9.56 6.83
N GLU A 78 0.16 10.86 7.14
CA GLU A 78 0.23 11.35 8.53
C GLU A 78 -0.87 10.80 9.44
N ARG A 79 -2.07 10.54 8.89
CA ARG A 79 -3.21 9.99 9.66
C ARG A 79 -3.18 8.46 9.76
N MET A 80 -2.40 7.79 8.91
CA MET A 80 -2.30 6.34 8.85
C MET A 80 -1.11 5.85 9.69
N TYR A 81 -0.98 6.33 10.92
CA TYR A 81 0.20 6.06 11.77
C TYR A 81 0.34 4.59 12.22
N ARG A 82 -0.69 3.75 12.00
CA ARG A 82 -0.64 2.29 12.19
C ARG A 82 -0.34 1.52 10.90
N LEU A 83 -0.05 2.20 9.79
CA LEU A 83 0.29 1.55 8.53
C LEU A 83 1.57 0.73 8.68
N ARG A 84 1.47 -0.57 8.41
CA ARG A 84 2.55 -1.55 8.54
C ARG A 84 3.01 -2.09 7.21
N LEU A 85 2.12 -2.17 6.23
CA LEU A 85 2.37 -2.77 4.92
C LEU A 85 2.04 -1.73 3.84
N LEU A 86 3.04 -1.29 3.08
CA LEU A 86 2.83 -0.44 1.92
C LEU A 86 3.46 -1.11 0.70
N LYS A 87 2.62 -1.56 -0.23
CA LYS A 87 3.03 -2.07 -1.52
C LYS A 87 2.39 -1.24 -2.63
N ILE A 88 3.22 -0.61 -3.47
CA ILE A 88 2.81 0.10 -4.68
C ILE A 88 3.52 -0.59 -5.85
N HIS A 89 2.74 -1.32 -6.65
CA HIS A 89 3.19 -1.99 -7.85
C HIS A 89 3.00 -1.09 -9.06
N CYS A 90 4.03 -0.98 -9.89
CA CYS A 90 4.05 -0.16 -11.11
C CYS A 90 4.83 -0.91 -12.20
N PRO A 91 4.14 -1.72 -13.01
CA PRO A 91 4.81 -2.57 -13.99
C PRO A 91 5.58 -1.76 -15.03
N THR A 92 6.63 -2.40 -15.56
CA THR A 92 7.61 -1.79 -16.46
C THR A 92 7.18 -1.67 -17.93
N SER A 93 6.06 -2.30 -18.33
CA SER A 93 5.52 -2.18 -19.69
C SER A 93 5.10 -0.74 -20.00
N GLU A 94 4.92 -0.41 -21.29
CA GLU A 94 4.66 0.94 -21.85
C GLU A 94 3.38 1.66 -21.33
N ASN A 95 2.78 1.13 -20.28
CA ASN A 95 1.59 1.62 -19.61
C ASN A 95 1.91 2.82 -18.70
N HIS A 96 0.95 3.73 -18.57
CA HIS A 96 1.08 5.00 -17.86
C HIS A 96 0.95 4.83 -16.34
N CYS A 97 1.89 4.16 -15.65
CA CYS A 97 2.05 4.35 -14.21
C CYS A 97 2.83 5.65 -13.94
N LYS A 98 2.22 6.60 -13.23
CA LYS A 98 2.88 7.82 -12.75
C LYS A 98 2.32 8.28 -11.40
N VAL A 99 2.94 7.82 -10.32
CA VAL A 99 2.69 8.31 -8.96
C VAL A 99 3.67 9.44 -8.64
N CYS A 100 3.19 10.67 -8.53
CA CYS A 100 4.05 11.85 -8.36
C CYS A 100 4.06 12.35 -6.91
N LEU A 101 5.22 12.85 -6.46
CA LEU A 101 5.39 13.58 -5.19
C LEU A 101 6.11 14.92 -5.47
N PRO A 102 5.47 15.89 -6.17
CA PRO A 102 6.14 17.12 -6.61
C PRO A 102 6.64 17.99 -5.45
N GLN A 103 5.97 17.95 -4.30
CA GLN A 103 6.42 18.63 -3.07
C GLN A 103 7.15 17.69 -2.09
N GLY A 104 7.50 16.48 -2.53
CA GLY A 104 8.10 15.46 -1.68
C GLY A 104 7.12 14.81 -0.72
N LEU A 105 7.67 14.10 0.27
CA LEU A 105 6.93 13.41 1.31
C LEU A 105 7.47 13.85 2.67
N HIS A 106 6.61 14.34 3.57
CA HIS A 106 7.03 14.88 4.87
C HIS A 106 7.44 13.78 5.85
N SER A 107 6.67 12.69 5.87
CA SER A 107 6.88 11.56 6.77
C SER A 107 6.36 10.26 6.16
N LEU A 108 6.88 9.16 6.67
CA LEU A 108 6.31 7.83 6.51
C LEU A 108 5.90 7.32 7.91
N PRO A 109 4.90 6.45 8.02
CA PRO A 109 4.49 5.90 9.32
C PRO A 109 5.59 5.03 9.94
N ASP A 110 5.99 5.35 11.18
CA ASP A 110 7.07 4.62 11.89
C ASP A 110 6.74 3.15 12.19
N GLU A 111 5.47 2.74 12.09
CA GLU A 111 5.03 1.35 12.22
C GLU A 111 5.22 0.51 10.95
N LEU A 112 5.72 1.11 9.86
CA LEU A 112 6.02 0.39 8.62
C LEU A 112 6.98 -0.77 8.87
N ARG A 113 6.59 -1.95 8.39
CA ARG A 113 7.35 -3.20 8.41
C ARG A 113 7.74 -3.66 7.01
N LEU A 114 6.88 -3.38 6.03
CA LEU A 114 7.15 -3.62 4.62
C LEU A 114 6.92 -2.34 3.85
N LEU A 115 7.96 -1.90 3.13
CA LEU A 115 7.88 -0.82 2.16
C LEU A 115 8.33 -1.36 0.80
N HIS A 116 7.37 -1.67 -0.06
CA HIS A 116 7.57 -2.01 -1.46
C HIS A 116 6.99 -0.88 -2.31
N TRP A 117 7.81 -0.06 -2.97
CA TRP A 117 7.28 1.05 -3.76
C TRP A 117 7.98 1.14 -5.10
N GLU A 118 7.35 0.57 -6.13
CA GLU A 118 7.88 0.61 -7.49
C GLU A 118 7.85 2.02 -8.09
N ARG A 119 8.91 2.37 -8.83
CA ARG A 119 9.21 3.70 -9.36
C ARG A 119 9.10 4.80 -8.29
N TYR A 120 9.71 4.57 -7.13
CA TYR A 120 9.69 5.55 -6.05
C TYR A 120 10.21 6.92 -6.54
N PRO A 121 9.42 8.00 -6.43
CA PRO A 121 9.72 9.24 -7.17
C PRO A 121 10.74 10.15 -6.47
N LEU A 122 11.19 9.82 -5.26
CA LEU A 122 12.14 10.62 -4.49
C LEU A 122 13.51 9.97 -4.42
N GLY A 123 14.57 10.78 -4.30
CA GLY A 123 15.94 10.27 -4.19
C GLY A 123 16.32 9.69 -2.81
N SER A 124 15.48 9.91 -1.79
CA SER A 124 15.66 9.37 -0.45
C SER A 124 14.34 9.29 0.30
N LEU A 125 14.27 8.44 1.32
CA LEU A 125 13.16 8.43 2.29
C LEU A 125 13.08 9.78 3.05
N PRO A 126 11.92 10.15 3.62
CA PRO A 126 11.78 11.35 4.44
C PRO A 126 12.75 11.33 5.64
N ARG A 127 13.41 12.46 5.91
CA ARG A 127 14.44 12.54 6.97
C ARG A 127 13.93 12.22 8.37
N ASN A 128 12.64 12.46 8.63
CA ASN A 128 12.03 12.26 9.94
C ASN A 128 11.46 10.84 10.12
N PHE A 129 11.56 9.96 9.12
CA PHE A 129 11.09 8.59 9.22
C PHE A 129 12.01 7.75 10.13
N ASN A 130 11.44 7.02 11.08
CA ASN A 130 12.17 6.10 11.94
C ASN A 130 12.03 4.65 11.43
N PRO A 131 13.04 4.09 10.75
CA PRO A 131 12.93 2.77 10.12
C PRO A 131 13.12 1.59 11.10
N LYS A 132 13.11 1.79 12.42
CA LYS A 132 13.41 0.73 13.42
C LYS A 132 12.51 -0.51 13.30
N ASN A 133 11.28 -0.34 12.80
CA ASN A 133 10.29 -1.39 12.65
C ASN A 133 10.32 -2.04 11.26
N LEU A 134 11.09 -1.47 10.32
CA LEU A 134 11.15 -1.91 8.93
C LEU A 134 11.88 -3.25 8.83
N VAL A 135 11.22 -4.23 8.23
CA VAL A 135 11.74 -5.59 8.01
C VAL A 135 12.15 -5.77 6.55
N GLU A 136 11.36 -5.23 5.63
CA GLU A 136 11.56 -5.36 4.19
C GLU A 136 11.46 -4.00 3.50
N LEU A 137 12.46 -3.69 2.68
CA LEU A 137 12.55 -2.49 1.87
C LEU A 137 12.86 -2.87 0.44
N ASN A 138 11.86 -2.74 -0.45
CA ASN A 138 11.98 -2.95 -1.88
C ASN A 138 11.57 -1.67 -2.59
N MET A 139 12.54 -0.89 -3.05
CA MET A 139 12.27 0.21 -3.96
C MET A 139 13.17 0.03 -5.18
N PRO A 140 12.66 0.24 -6.40
CA PRO A 140 13.46 0.27 -7.61
C PRO A 140 14.15 1.62 -7.82
#